data_AF-A0A699RRA9-F1
#
_entry.id   AF-A0A699RRA9-F1
#
_cell.length_a   1.000
_cell.length_b   1.000
_cell.length_c   1.000
_cell.angle_alpha   90.00
_cell.angle_beta   90.00
_cell.angle_gamma   90.00
#
_symmetry.space_group_name_H-M   'P 1'
#
loop_
_entity.id
_entity.type
_entity.pdbx_description
1 polymer ?
#
loop_
_entity_poly.entity_id
_entity_poly.type
_entity_poly.pdbx_seq_one_letter_code
_entity_poly.pdbx_strand_id
1 'polypeptide(L)'
;GYEDAIVVPAITADNFELKHCLLTLVQNKQFFRHDKKDSHAHVRYFNKITFTLKFPNVLNKSNKLMLFPFSLEGAARIWMEKEPPRSIFT
;
A
#
# COMPACT_ATOMS: atom_id res chain seq x y z
N GLY A 1 -14.14 0.94 -17.82
CA GLY A 1 -14.08 0.82 -16.36
C GLY A 1 -12.73 0.28 -16.01
N TYR A 2 -11.85 1.09 -15.45
CA TYR A 2 -10.56 0.61 -14.97
C TYR A 2 -10.79 -0.10 -13.64
N GLU A 3 -10.50 -1.39 -13.60
CA GLU A 3 -10.43 -2.16 -12.37
C GLU A 3 -9.02 -2.00 -11.78
N ASP A 4 -8.93 -1.91 -10.44
CA ASP A 4 -7.65 -1.72 -9.76
C ASP A 4 -6.72 -2.94 -9.96
N ALA A 5 -5.41 -2.66 -10.08
CA ALA A 5 -4.38 -3.70 -10.14
C ALA A 5 -4.28 -4.50 -8.81
N ILE A 6 -4.65 -3.88 -7.69
CA ILE A 6 -4.72 -4.51 -6.38
C ILE A 6 -6.14 -4.95 -6.08
N VAL A 7 -6.30 -6.22 -5.76
CA VAL A 7 -7.54 -6.74 -5.15
C VAL A 7 -7.35 -6.79 -3.65
N VAL A 8 -8.09 -5.93 -2.93
CA VAL A 8 -8.10 -5.97 -1.46
C VAL A 8 -9.11 -7.04 -0.99
N PRO A 9 -8.70 -7.99 -0.13
CA PRO A 9 -9.64 -8.96 0.44
C PRO A 9 -10.76 -8.26 1.21
N ALA A 10 -11.95 -8.86 1.21
CA ALA A 10 -13.10 -8.35 1.95
C ALA A 10 -12.74 -8.11 3.42
N ILE A 11 -13.02 -6.89 3.91
CA ILE A 11 -12.83 -6.51 5.29
C ILE A 11 -14.15 -6.76 6.02
N THR A 12 -14.11 -7.59 7.07
CA THR A 12 -15.29 -7.96 7.87
C THR A 12 -15.54 -7.00 9.04
N ALA A 13 -14.69 -6.00 9.22
CA ALA A 13 -14.88 -4.95 10.21
C ALA A 13 -15.84 -3.88 9.67
N ASP A 14 -16.99 -3.74 10.33
CA ASP A 14 -17.95 -2.67 10.03
C ASP A 14 -17.30 -1.29 10.22
N ASN A 15 -17.51 -0.39 9.25
CA ASN A 15 -16.99 0.99 9.24
C ASN A 15 -15.46 1.10 9.30
N PHE A 16 -14.73 0.17 8.69
CA PHE A 16 -13.28 0.27 8.59
C PHE A 16 -12.85 1.46 7.71
N GLU A 17 -12.04 2.36 8.28
CA GLU A 17 -11.46 3.49 7.57
C GLU A 17 -9.96 3.63 7.86
N LEU A 18 -9.19 3.97 6.81
CA LEU A 18 -7.80 4.37 6.96
C LEU A 18 -7.73 5.80 7.49
N LYS A 19 -7.12 5.95 8.68
CA LYS A 19 -6.92 7.27 9.28
C LYS A 19 -5.96 8.12 8.45
N HIS A 20 -6.28 9.41 8.27
CA HIS A 20 -5.44 10.38 7.56
C HIS A 20 -3.98 10.40 8.05
N CYS A 21 -3.76 10.31 9.37
CA CYS A 21 -2.41 10.26 9.95
C CYS A 21 -1.56 9.08 9.41
N LEU A 22 -2.18 7.94 9.11
CA LEU A 22 -1.50 6.78 8.51
C LEU A 22 -1.10 7.06 7.06
N LEU A 23 -1.97 7.71 6.30
CA LEU A 23 -1.68 8.12 4.93
C LEU A 23 -0.49 9.08 4.91
N THR A 24 -0.50 10.11 5.76
CA THR A 24 0.62 11.06 5.89
C THR A 24 1.92 10.35 6.26
N LEU A 25 1.88 9.38 7.17
CA LEU A 25 3.08 8.64 7.60
C LEU A 25 3.68 7.82 6.44
N VAL A 26 2.86 7.14 5.66
CA VAL A 26 3.30 6.35 4.51
C VAL A 26 3.79 7.27 3.38
N GLN A 27 3.14 8.41 3.17
CA GLN A 27 3.51 9.40 2.15
C GLN A 27 4.86 10.07 2.41
N ASN A 28 5.23 10.28 3.69
CA ASN A 28 6.52 10.89 4.07
C ASN A 28 7.77 10.13 3.54
N LYS A 29 7.63 8.85 3.17
CA LYS A 29 8.72 8.03 2.64
C LYS A 29 8.32 7.33 1.33
N GLN A 30 7.64 8.07 0.44
CA GLN A 30 7.28 7.57 -0.89
C GLN A 30 8.49 7.05 -1.69
N PHE A 31 8.24 5.95 -2.39
CA PHE A 31 9.17 5.35 -3.33
C PHE A 31 8.89 5.86 -4.74
N PHE A 32 9.90 6.47 -5.35
CA PHE A 32 9.77 7.12 -6.67
C PHE A 32 10.25 6.24 -7.82
N ARG A 33 10.81 5.04 -7.53
CA ARG A 33 11.51 4.17 -8.50
C ARG A 33 12.54 4.96 -9.31
N HIS A 34 13.50 5.59 -8.61
CA HIS A 34 14.70 6.16 -9.22
C HIS A 34 15.87 5.22 -8.95
N ASP A 35 16.81 5.12 -9.89
CA ASP A 35 17.99 4.21 -9.87
C ASP A 35 18.86 4.25 -8.60
N LYS A 36 18.66 5.24 -7.71
CA LYS A 36 19.44 5.43 -6.48
C LYS A 36 18.68 5.11 -5.19
N LYS A 37 17.36 4.84 -5.25
CA LYS A 37 16.58 4.50 -4.04
C LYS A 37 16.59 2.98 -3.84
N ASP A 38 17.06 2.56 -2.67
CA ASP A 38 17.04 1.17 -2.23
C ASP A 38 15.59 0.68 -2.02
N SER A 39 15.14 -0.24 -2.88
CA SER A 39 13.81 -0.86 -2.81
C SER A 39 13.64 -1.71 -1.55
N HIS A 40 14.70 -2.38 -1.08
CA HIS A 40 14.66 -3.16 0.15
C HIS A 40 14.51 -2.27 1.38
N ALA A 41 15.17 -1.11 1.42
CA ALA A 41 14.99 -0.14 2.49
C ALA A 41 13.55 0.40 2.54
N HIS A 42 12.94 0.67 1.38
CA HIS A 42 11.54 1.07 1.30
C HIS A 42 10.61 -0.01 1.84
N VAL A 43 10.74 -1.25 1.36
CA VAL A 43 9.90 -2.38 1.82
C VAL A 43 10.07 -2.62 3.32
N ARG A 44 11.29 -2.53 3.85
CA ARG A 44 11.54 -2.64 5.31
C ARG A 44 10.82 -1.54 6.09
N TYR A 45 10.89 -0.29 5.62
CA TYR A 45 10.21 0.82 6.27
C TYR A 45 8.68 0.68 6.22
N PHE A 46 8.14 0.35 5.05
CA PHE A 46 6.71 0.11 4.86
C PHE A 46 6.20 -1.02 5.75
N ASN A 47 6.94 -2.13 5.83
CA ASN A 47 6.62 -3.24 6.73
C ASN A 47 6.65 -2.83 8.20
N LYS A 48 7.58 -1.95 8.62
CA LYS A 48 7.60 -1.44 10.00
C LYS A 48 6.36 -0.63 10.34
N ILE A 49 5.90 0.25 9.44
CA ILE A 49 4.66 1.02 9.66
C ILE A 49 3.47 0.08 9.71
N THR A 50 3.31 -0.79 8.72
CA THR A 50 2.14 -1.65 8.63
C THR A 50 2.08 -2.69 9.76
N PHE A 51 3.22 -3.09 10.32
CA PHE A 51 3.28 -3.97 11.48
C PHE A 51 2.70 -3.34 12.76
N THR A 52 2.73 -2.01 12.90
CA THR A 52 2.12 -1.34 14.08
C THR A 52 0.61 -1.19 13.96
N LEU A 53 0.04 -1.43 12.76
CA LEU A 53 -1.39 -1.35 12.51
C LEU A 53 -2.09 -2.60 13.03
N LYS A 54 -2.67 -2.49 14.23
CA LYS A 54 -3.54 -3.52 14.80
C LYS A 54 -4.98 -3.07 14.72
N PHE A 55 -5.69 -3.63 13.75
CA PHE A 55 -7.12 -3.46 13.61
C PHE A 55 -7.81 -4.79 13.93
N PRO A 56 -8.73 -4.83 14.91
CA PRO A 56 -9.57 -6.01 15.13
C PRO A 56 -10.30 -6.37 13.83
N ASN A 57 -10.34 -7.65 13.48
CA ASN A 57 -11.07 -8.19 12.31
C ASN A 57 -10.58 -7.70 10.93
N VAL A 58 -9.39 -7.08 10.85
CA VAL A 58 -8.78 -6.74 9.56
C VAL A 58 -7.47 -7.50 9.40
N LEU A 59 -7.34 -8.24 8.30
CA LEU A 59 -6.12 -8.95 7.99
C LEU A 59 -4.99 -7.93 7.73
N ASN A 60 -3.81 -8.14 8.35
CA ASN A 60 -2.63 -7.29 8.14
C ASN A 60 -2.31 -7.12 6.65
N LYS A 61 -2.50 -8.18 5.87
CA LYS A 61 -2.37 -8.16 4.41
C LYS A 61 -3.31 -7.16 3.73
N SER A 62 -4.57 -7.06 4.15
CA SER A 62 -5.52 -6.08 3.61
C SER A 62 -5.05 -4.65 3.87
N ASN A 63 -4.54 -4.36 5.08
CA ASN A 63 -3.97 -3.05 5.42
C ASN A 63 -2.75 -2.72 4.55
N LYS A 64 -1.85 -3.69 4.36
CA LYS A 64 -0.68 -3.52 3.48
C LYS A 64 -1.08 -3.23 2.04
N LEU A 65 -2.03 -3.99 1.49
CA LEU A 65 -2.48 -3.81 0.12
C LEU A 65 -3.17 -2.46 -0.09
N MET A 66 -3.99 -2.02 0.87
CA MET A 66 -4.64 -0.69 0.81
C MET A 66 -3.65 0.47 0.95
N LEU A 67 -2.60 0.33 1.75
CA LEU A 67 -1.62 1.41 2.00
C LEU A 67 -0.50 1.47 0.96
N PHE A 68 -0.23 0.38 0.25
CA PHE A 68 0.85 0.30 -0.73
C PHE A 68 0.75 1.35 -1.85
N PRO A 69 -0.41 1.63 -2.48
CA PRO A 69 -0.49 2.69 -3.49
C PRO A 69 -0.03 4.06 -2.96
N PHE A 70 -0.32 4.37 -1.69
CA PHE A 70 0.08 5.64 -1.06
C PHE A 70 1.57 5.70 -0.73
N SER A 71 2.27 4.57 -0.75
CA SER A 71 3.72 4.51 -0.53
C SER A 71 4.52 4.70 -1.82
N LEU A 72 3.86 4.81 -2.98
CA LEU A 72 4.48 4.99 -4.29
C LEU A 72 4.23 6.40 -4.82
N GLU A 73 5.17 6.90 -5.61
CA GLU A 73 5.05 8.18 -6.32
C GLU A 73 5.82 8.13 -7.64
N GLY A 74 5.54 9.05 -8.56
CA GLY A 74 6.28 9.17 -9.82
C GLY A 74 6.28 7.86 -10.64
N ALA A 75 7.48 7.41 -11.07
CA ALA A 75 7.61 6.23 -11.93
C ALA A 75 7.14 4.93 -11.25
N ALA A 76 7.17 4.85 -9.91
CA ALA A 76 6.65 3.69 -9.18
C ALA A 76 5.12 3.63 -9.25
N ARG A 77 4.46 4.78 -9.07
CA ARG A 77 3.00 4.91 -9.13
C ARG A 77 2.48 4.65 -10.53
N ILE A 78 3.12 5.24 -11.54
CA ILE A 78 2.77 5.05 -12.96
C ILE A 78 2.90 3.56 -13.35
N TRP A 79 3.92 2.86 -12.85
CA TRP A 79 4.05 1.43 -13.09
C TRP A 79 2.87 0.65 -12.50
N MET A 80 2.49 0.95 -11.26
CA MET A 80 1.37 0.28 -10.59
C MET A 80 0.03 0.54 -11.27
N GLU A 81 -0.21 1.75 -11.77
CA GLU A 81 -1.43 2.10 -12.51
C GLU A 81 -1.51 1.45 -13.91
N LYS A 82 -0.36 1.00 -14.45
CA LYS A 82 -0.27 0.31 -15.75
C LYS A 82 -0.35 -1.21 -15.64
N GLU A 83 -0.31 -1.76 -14.44
CA GLU A 83 -0.46 -3.19 -14.22
C GLU A 83 -1.84 -3.67 -14.66
N PRO A 84 -1.96 -4.89 -15.22
CA PRO A 84 -3.26 -5.45 -15.54
C PRO A 84 -4.16 -5.48 -14.30
N PRO A 85 -5.47 -5.28 -14.46
CA PRO A 85 -6.42 -5.45 -13.38
C PRO A 85 -6.21 -6.76 -12.63
N ARG A 86 -6.25 -6.68 -11.30
CA ARG A 86 -6.10 -7.85 -10.44
C ARG A 86 -4.79 -8.62 -10.70
N SER A 87 -3.68 -7.97 -11.04
CA SER A 87 -2.40 -8.67 -11.18
C SER A 87 -1.67 -8.87 -9.85
N ILE A 88 -1.96 -8.02 -8.85
CA ILE A 88 -1.29 -8.04 -7.55
C ILE A 88 -2.17 -8.78 -6.54
N PHE A 89 -1.93 -10.08 -6.43
CA PHE A 89 -2.36 -10.90 -5.31
C PHE A 89 -1.14 -11.33 -4.51
N THR A 90 -1.24 -11.28 -3.19
CA THR A 90 -0.30 -11.95 -2.28
C THR A 90 -1.05 -13.03 -1.54
#